data_AF-A0A1Y1X4Q8-F1
#
_entry.id   AF-A0A1Y1X4Q8-F1
#
_cell.length_a   1.000
_cell.length_b   1.000
_cell.length_c   1.000
_cell.angle_alpha   90.00
_cell.angle_beta   90.00
_cell.angle_gamma   90.00
#
_symmetry.space_group_name_H-M   'P 1'
#
loop_
_entity.id
_entity.type
_entity.pdbx_description
1 polymer ?
#
loop_
_entity_poly.entity_id
_entity_poly.type
_entity_poly.pdbx_seq_one_letter_code
_entity_poly.pdbx_strand_id
1 'polypeptide(L)'
;MNNGNSTTIDPLSFFTFSDAVNYFHELQCNSNKDCPLESDCIGHKCILPFYCNDDQKCAFYETLCDGKPCLKQPEFKCQSNSDCLSGTCNKESLCEDNSEYYSGTFSLEDGSNYIKQYINQCRDKECSEKKIGLCKGQINRCVEELYCKDPSTCTLLGFGNVREGLPYDRDLNCRTDDECLSGVCSTSAGGVCKDTGEAAITADLKDKSEYGMYNGGKCTRDEDCYADGQCLVGKCYSAGRKTPVLFILICVLVVILAALALCCCRRRRRRNEKN
;
A
#
# COMPACT_ATOMS: atom_id res chain seq x y z
N MET A 1 29.54 -25.21 15.93
CA MET A 1 30.27 -23.96 15.64
C MET A 1 29.74 -23.44 14.32
N ASN A 2 28.78 -22.52 14.36
CA ASN A 2 28.42 -21.68 13.21
C ASN A 2 28.75 -20.25 13.65
N ASN A 3 29.65 -19.60 12.93
CA ASN A 3 30.08 -18.23 13.16
C ASN A 3 28.89 -17.30 12.92
N GLY A 4 28.20 -16.91 14.00
CA GLY A 4 27.25 -15.80 13.97
C GLY A 4 28.05 -14.50 13.86
N ASN A 5 28.18 -13.98 12.65
CA ASN A 5 28.49 -12.56 12.49
C ASN A 5 27.27 -11.81 13.04
N SER A 6 27.46 -11.07 14.12
CA SER A 6 26.43 -10.21 14.70
C SER A 6 26.06 -9.14 13.67
N THR A 7 24.98 -9.35 12.93
CA THR A 7 24.39 -8.41 11.95
C THR A 7 23.58 -7.34 12.67
N THR A 8 24.18 -6.65 13.64
CA THR A 8 23.53 -5.54 14.35
C THR A 8 24.19 -4.24 13.93
N ILE A 9 23.46 -3.43 13.17
CA ILE A 9 23.84 -2.06 12.86
C ILE A 9 23.50 -1.20 14.09
N ASP A 10 24.48 -0.47 14.63
CA ASP A 10 24.24 0.53 15.67
C ASP A 10 23.47 1.72 15.05
N PRO A 11 22.25 2.05 15.56
CA PRO A 11 21.45 3.16 15.06
C PRO A 11 22.16 4.51 14.98
N LEU A 12 23.18 4.72 15.80
CA LEU A 12 23.94 5.98 15.90
C LEU A 12 25.27 5.94 15.14
N SER A 13 25.45 4.94 14.28
CA SER A 13 26.66 4.73 13.47
C SER A 13 26.38 4.88 11.97
N PHE A 14 27.44 5.18 11.22
CA PHE A 14 27.39 5.09 9.77
C PHE A 14 27.59 3.65 9.32
N PHE A 15 26.94 3.28 8.24
CA PHE A 15 27.06 1.98 7.58
C PHE A 15 27.03 2.14 6.06
N THR A 16 27.40 1.10 5.33
CA THR A 16 27.32 1.10 3.86
C THR A 16 25.95 0.62 3.40
N PHE A 17 25.58 0.93 2.15
CA PHE A 17 24.36 0.40 1.54
C PHE A 17 24.33 -1.14 1.57
N SER A 18 25.48 -1.79 1.34
CA SER A 18 25.58 -3.25 1.38
C SER A 18 25.34 -3.80 2.79
N ASP A 19 25.81 -3.11 3.83
CA ASP A 19 25.50 -3.49 5.22
C ASP A 19 23.99 -3.43 5.47
N ALA A 20 23.32 -2.40 4.95
CA ALA A 20 21.87 -2.25 5.05
C ALA A 20 21.11 -3.40 4.36
N VAL A 21 21.48 -3.74 3.12
CA VAL A 21 20.88 -4.87 2.38
C VAL A 21 21.00 -6.17 3.16
N ASN A 22 22.19 -6.49 3.65
CA ASN A 22 22.43 -7.70 4.44
C ASN A 22 21.62 -7.69 5.75
N TYR A 23 21.61 -6.56 6.45
CA TYR A 23 20.88 -6.39 7.71
C TYR A 23 19.38 -6.61 7.54
N PHE A 24 18.75 -5.92 6.58
CA PHE A 24 17.30 -5.95 6.42
C PHE A 24 16.79 -7.24 5.77
N HIS A 25 17.60 -7.91 4.94
CA HIS A 25 17.24 -9.21 4.39
C HIS A 25 17.09 -10.28 5.49
N GLU A 26 17.91 -10.20 6.55
CA GLU A 26 17.85 -11.11 7.69
C GLU A 26 16.80 -10.70 8.75
N LEU A 27 16.34 -9.45 8.73
CA LEU A 27 15.45 -8.89 9.74
C LEU A 27 13.99 -9.29 9.49
N GLN A 28 13.57 -10.35 10.17
CA GLN A 28 12.19 -10.85 10.17
C GLN A 28 11.45 -10.44 11.45
N CYS A 29 10.13 -10.29 11.38
CA CYS A 29 9.29 -9.94 12.52
C CYS A 29 7.98 -10.72 12.58
N ASN A 30 7.39 -10.81 13.78
CA ASN A 30 6.01 -11.26 13.98
C ASN A 30 5.13 -10.13 14.54
N SER A 31 5.75 -9.09 15.09
CA SER A 31 5.12 -7.91 15.62
C SER A 31 6.08 -6.72 15.59
N ASN A 32 5.58 -5.50 15.77
CA ASN A 32 6.41 -4.30 15.87
C ASN A 32 7.45 -4.36 17.01
N LYS A 33 7.25 -5.21 18.03
CA LYS A 33 8.21 -5.37 19.13
C LYS A 33 9.49 -6.09 18.71
N ASP A 34 9.43 -6.85 17.62
CA ASP A 34 10.58 -7.55 17.06
C ASP A 34 11.43 -6.59 16.20
N CYS A 35 10.87 -5.43 15.85
CA CYS A 35 11.50 -4.47 14.96
C CYS A 35 12.30 -3.41 15.70
N PRO A 36 13.48 -3.03 15.18
CA PRO A 36 14.31 -1.99 15.75
C PRO A 36 13.65 -0.62 15.60
N LEU A 37 14.07 0.34 16.44
CA LEU A 37 13.68 1.74 16.32
C LEU A 37 12.16 1.97 16.28
N GLU A 38 11.41 1.10 16.97
CA GLU A 38 9.93 1.15 17.04
C GLU A 38 9.25 1.14 15.66
N SER A 39 9.88 0.48 14.68
CA SER A 39 9.36 0.37 13.32
C SER A 39 8.20 -0.63 13.18
N ASP A 40 7.48 -0.52 12.07
CA ASP A 40 6.30 -1.31 11.79
C ASP A 40 6.67 -2.68 11.20
N CYS A 41 5.93 -3.72 11.62
CA CYS A 41 6.06 -5.06 11.06
C CYS A 41 4.93 -5.30 10.04
N ILE A 42 5.28 -5.42 8.76
CA ILE A 42 4.33 -5.69 7.68
C ILE A 42 4.78 -6.94 6.93
N GLY A 43 3.93 -7.97 6.88
CA GLY A 43 4.24 -9.19 6.12
C GLY A 43 5.51 -9.91 6.58
N HIS A 44 5.73 -9.96 7.90
CA HIS A 44 6.94 -10.49 8.54
C HIS A 44 8.24 -9.72 8.27
N LYS A 45 8.15 -8.49 7.74
CA LYS A 45 9.30 -7.62 7.52
C LYS A 45 9.19 -6.35 8.34
N CYS A 46 10.29 -5.93 8.94
CA CYS A 46 10.36 -4.62 9.56
C CYS A 46 10.48 -3.55 8.47
N ILE A 47 9.66 -2.51 8.56
CA ILE A 47 9.58 -1.39 7.62
C ILE A 47 10.09 -0.13 8.30
N LEU A 48 11.32 0.25 7.97
CA LEU A 48 12.08 1.32 8.62
C LEU A 48 12.85 2.10 7.55
N PRO A 49 12.81 3.45 7.58
CA PRO A 49 13.61 4.26 6.68
C PRO A 49 15.09 4.27 7.07
N PHE A 50 15.95 4.46 6.07
CA PHE A 50 17.32 4.87 6.24
C PHE A 50 17.74 5.77 5.08
N TYR A 51 18.82 6.52 5.28
CA TYR A 51 19.26 7.57 4.38
C TYR A 51 20.69 7.31 3.94
N CYS A 52 21.00 7.57 2.68
CA CYS A 52 22.36 7.50 2.16
C CYS A 52 22.73 8.81 1.46
N ASN A 53 23.88 9.38 1.82
CA ASN A 53 24.55 10.39 1.00
C ASN A 53 25.14 9.74 -0.26
N ASP A 54 25.76 8.58 -0.06
CA ASP A 54 26.31 7.70 -1.08
C ASP A 54 26.33 6.26 -0.54
N ASP A 55 26.72 5.30 -1.38
CA ASP A 55 26.72 3.87 -1.02
C ASP A 55 27.68 3.54 0.16
N GLN A 56 28.63 4.42 0.49
CA GLN A 56 29.59 4.24 1.57
C GLN A 56 29.15 4.90 2.88
N LYS A 57 28.17 5.81 2.82
CA LYS A 57 27.77 6.63 3.97
C LYS A 57 26.25 6.72 4.08
N CYS A 58 25.70 5.71 4.75
CA CYS A 58 24.31 5.61 5.14
C CYS A 58 24.13 5.71 6.65
N ALA A 59 22.93 6.07 7.09
CA ALA A 59 22.53 6.15 8.49
C ALA A 59 21.00 6.01 8.63
N PHE A 60 20.51 5.64 9.82
CA PHE A 60 19.08 5.66 10.12
C PHE A 60 18.50 7.07 10.29
N TYR A 61 19.36 8.08 10.42
CA TYR A 61 18.99 9.48 10.60
C TYR A 61 19.70 10.33 9.56
N GLU A 62 18.95 11.24 8.94
CA GLU A 62 19.52 12.25 8.03
C GLU A 62 20.34 13.32 8.76
N THR A 63 20.18 13.46 10.08
CA THR A 63 20.81 14.50 10.90
C THR A 63 22.02 13.99 11.67
N LEU A 64 23.01 14.86 11.83
CA LEU A 64 24.25 14.62 12.57
C LEU A 64 24.35 15.50 13.82
N CYS A 65 24.85 14.92 14.91
CA CYS A 65 25.26 15.58 16.14
C CYS A 65 26.75 15.33 16.32
N ASP A 66 27.57 16.39 16.35
CA ASP A 66 29.03 16.27 16.49
C ASP A 66 29.63 15.27 15.48
N GLY A 67 29.11 15.29 14.24
CA GLY A 67 29.55 14.43 13.15
C GLY A 67 29.03 12.98 13.19
N LYS A 68 28.12 12.63 14.11
CA LYS A 68 27.53 11.28 14.21
C LYS A 68 26.02 11.28 13.98
N PRO A 69 25.44 10.23 13.38
CA PRO A 69 23.99 10.10 13.28
C PRO A 69 23.31 10.23 14.63
N CYS A 70 22.23 10.98 14.70
CA CYS A 70 21.46 11.15 15.93
C CYS A 70 19.98 11.35 15.64
N LEU A 71 19.13 10.83 16.53
CA LEU A 71 17.71 11.13 16.52
C LEU A 71 17.50 12.59 16.96
N LYS A 72 16.91 13.40 16.09
CA LYS A 72 16.46 14.76 16.40
C LYS A 72 14.93 14.79 16.50
N GLN A 73 14.41 15.76 17.27
CA GLN A 73 12.97 15.96 17.37
C GLN A 73 12.39 16.51 16.06
N PRO A 74 11.09 16.35 15.79
CA PRO A 74 10.44 16.81 14.55
C PRO A 74 10.57 18.31 14.26
N GLU A 75 10.87 19.12 15.28
CA GLU A 75 11.05 20.57 15.18
C GLU A 75 12.51 20.96 14.88
N PHE A 76 13.40 19.98 14.71
CA PHE A 76 14.79 20.24 14.42
C PHE A 76 14.96 20.97 13.09
N LYS A 77 15.88 21.92 13.11
CA LYS A 77 16.28 22.72 11.97
C LYS A 77 17.79 22.67 11.87
N CYS A 78 18.31 22.22 10.73
CA CYS A 78 19.74 22.27 10.50
C CYS A 78 20.21 23.73 10.50
N GLN A 79 21.35 23.99 11.12
CA GLN A 79 21.97 25.31 11.19
C GLN A 79 23.13 25.43 10.20
N SER A 80 23.69 24.28 9.82
CA SER A 80 24.85 24.17 8.97
C SER A 80 24.82 22.86 8.17
N ASN A 81 25.59 22.83 7.09
CA ASN A 81 25.79 21.63 6.28
C ASN A 81 26.34 20.45 7.07
N SER A 82 27.14 20.69 8.11
CA SER A 82 27.67 19.64 8.99
C SER A 82 26.62 18.94 9.84
N ASP A 83 25.42 19.52 9.95
CA ASP A 83 24.30 18.91 10.68
C ASP A 83 23.57 17.86 9.84
N CYS A 84 23.92 17.72 8.55
CA CYS A 84 23.21 16.87 7.60
C CYS A 84 24.13 15.77 7.06
N LEU A 85 23.57 14.57 6.89
CA LEU A 85 24.26 13.40 6.35
C LEU A 85 24.86 13.66 4.96
N SER A 86 24.08 14.30 4.10
CA SER A 86 24.42 14.73 2.73
C SER A 86 25.44 15.87 2.69
N GLY A 87 25.61 16.61 3.78
CA GLY A 87 26.34 17.86 3.75
C GLY A 87 25.57 19.03 3.15
N THR A 88 24.25 18.92 2.96
CA THR A 88 23.40 20.03 2.49
C THR A 88 22.33 20.37 3.53
N CYS A 89 22.40 21.60 4.05
CA CYS A 89 21.34 22.23 4.83
C CYS A 89 20.69 23.33 3.96
N ASN A 90 19.41 23.18 3.64
CA ASN A 90 18.72 24.08 2.72
C ASN A 90 18.32 25.42 3.39
N LYS A 91 17.76 26.34 2.60
CA LYS A 91 17.33 27.67 3.10
C LYS A 91 16.16 27.61 4.08
N GLU A 92 15.40 26.51 4.08
CA GLU A 92 14.30 26.25 5.01
C GLU A 92 14.78 25.56 6.30
N SER A 93 16.10 25.37 6.43
CA SER A 93 16.74 24.67 7.54
C SER A 93 16.38 23.18 7.63
N LEU A 94 16.23 22.52 6.48
CA LEU A 94 16.03 21.08 6.34
C LEU A 94 17.27 20.42 5.69
N CYS A 95 17.53 19.17 6.08
CA CYS A 95 18.53 18.37 5.40
C CYS A 95 17.95 17.83 4.09
N GLU A 96 18.68 17.98 2.98
CA GLU A 96 18.25 17.56 1.64
C GLU A 96 19.33 16.70 0.97
N ASP A 97 19.10 16.28 -0.28
CA ASP A 97 20.05 15.53 -1.13
C ASP A 97 20.42 14.12 -0.64
N ASN A 98 19.76 13.60 0.40
CA ASN A 98 19.89 12.20 0.77
C ASN A 98 18.97 11.33 -0.08
N SER A 99 19.43 10.14 -0.45
CA SER A 99 18.54 9.10 -0.94
C SER A 99 17.88 8.42 0.25
N GLU A 100 16.55 8.54 0.37
CA GLU A 100 15.76 7.80 1.36
C GLU A 100 15.39 6.42 0.82
N TYR A 101 15.65 5.40 1.63
CA TYR A 101 15.35 4.00 1.37
C TYR A 101 14.47 3.43 2.48
N TYR A 102 13.73 2.37 2.18
CA TYR A 102 13.03 1.54 3.15
C TYR A 102 13.59 0.12 3.16
N SER A 103 13.49 -0.52 4.32
CA SER A 103 14.02 -1.85 4.60
C SER A 103 13.33 -3.01 3.86
N GLY A 104 12.27 -2.78 3.07
CA GLY A 104 11.73 -3.85 2.21
C GLY A 104 10.39 -3.59 1.55
N THR A 105 10.03 -4.52 0.67
CA THR A 105 8.73 -4.64 -0.01
C THR A 105 7.82 -5.64 0.71
N PHE A 106 6.51 -5.53 0.55
CA PHE A 106 5.50 -6.42 1.14
C PHE A 106 4.39 -6.72 0.13
N SER A 107 3.59 -7.77 0.34
CA SER A 107 2.46 -8.03 -0.55
C SER A 107 1.30 -7.08 -0.28
N LEU A 108 0.42 -6.89 -1.28
CA LEU A 108 -0.81 -6.12 -1.11
C LEU A 108 -1.70 -6.70 0.01
N GLU A 109 -1.67 -8.03 0.18
CA GLU A 109 -2.40 -8.71 1.26
C GLU A 109 -1.80 -8.40 2.64
N ASP A 110 -0.47 -8.37 2.76
CA ASP A 110 0.21 -8.00 4.01
C ASP A 110 -0.15 -6.57 4.44
N GLY A 111 -0.08 -5.61 3.50
CA GLY A 111 -0.50 -4.24 3.76
C GLY A 111 -1.97 -4.14 4.18
N SER A 112 -2.86 -4.91 3.52
CA SER A 112 -4.28 -4.95 3.89
C SER A 112 -4.51 -5.51 5.29
N ASN A 113 -3.82 -6.60 5.62
CA ASN A 113 -3.92 -7.24 6.94
C ASN A 113 -3.38 -6.32 8.03
N TYR A 114 -2.29 -5.61 7.77
CA TYR A 114 -1.74 -4.61 8.67
C TYR A 114 -2.75 -3.50 8.99
N ILE A 115 -3.38 -2.90 7.97
CA ILE A 115 -4.42 -1.86 8.16
C ILE A 115 -5.61 -2.40 8.96
N LYS A 116 -6.08 -3.63 8.67
CA LYS A 116 -7.20 -4.26 9.39
C LYS A 116 -6.87 -4.48 10.87
N GLN A 117 -5.64 -4.91 11.18
CA GLN A 117 -5.20 -5.06 12.57
C GLN A 117 -5.26 -3.71 13.31
N TYR A 118 -4.80 -2.64 12.65
CA TYR A 118 -4.80 -1.29 13.23
C TYR A 118 -6.22 -0.76 13.49
N ILE A 119 -7.14 -0.95 12.54
CA ILE A 119 -8.55 -0.58 12.67
C ILE A 119 -9.24 -1.28 13.84
N ASN A 120 -8.93 -2.56 14.07
CA ASN A 120 -9.48 -3.29 15.22
C ASN A 120 -9.00 -2.71 16.57
N GLN A 121 -7.82 -2.06 16.60
CA GLN A 121 -7.31 -1.37 17.79
C GLN A 121 -7.94 0.01 17.97
N CYS A 122 -8.29 0.71 16.89
CA CYS A 122 -8.87 2.07 16.92
C CYS A 122 -10.41 2.13 16.99
N ARG A 123 -11.13 1.00 17.06
CA ARG A 123 -12.59 0.88 16.84
C ARG A 123 -13.49 1.99 17.44
N ASP A 124 -13.15 2.53 18.61
CA ASP A 124 -13.95 3.53 19.34
C ASP A 124 -13.16 4.78 19.79
N LYS A 125 -11.90 4.95 19.34
CA LYS A 125 -11.03 6.07 19.76
C LYS A 125 -10.28 6.66 18.57
N GLU A 126 -10.02 7.96 18.62
CA GLU A 126 -9.13 8.61 17.66
C GLU A 126 -7.78 7.88 17.66
N CYS A 127 -7.33 7.41 16.50
CA CYS A 127 -6.07 6.66 16.40
C CYS A 127 -4.92 7.55 16.88
N SER A 128 -4.43 7.30 18.10
CA SER A 128 -3.41 8.12 18.75
C SER A 128 -2.01 7.88 18.20
N GLU A 129 -1.77 6.76 17.52
CA GLU A 129 -0.45 6.42 17.01
C GLU A 129 -0.26 6.96 15.58
N LYS A 130 0.73 7.84 15.42
CA LYS A 130 1.29 8.21 14.12
C LYS A 130 2.20 7.06 13.67
N LYS A 131 1.62 5.99 13.14
CA LYS A 131 2.37 4.93 12.44
C LYS A 131 2.45 5.22 10.95
N ILE A 132 3.47 4.67 10.29
CA ILE A 132 3.88 5.03 8.94
C ILE A 132 2.70 4.89 7.98
N GLY A 133 2.38 5.94 7.22
CA GLY A 133 1.38 5.94 6.14
C GLY A 133 -0.08 5.79 6.58
N LEU A 134 -0.42 4.71 7.28
CA LEU A 134 -1.57 3.88 6.97
C LEU A 134 -2.94 4.36 7.47
N CYS A 135 -3.02 5.44 8.27
CA CYS A 135 -4.30 5.94 8.84
C CYS A 135 -4.20 7.37 9.43
N LYS A 136 -3.29 8.24 8.97
CA LYS A 136 -3.01 9.49 9.69
C LYS A 136 -4.20 10.46 9.66
N GLY A 137 -4.81 10.71 10.84
CA GLY A 137 -5.75 11.81 11.08
C GLY A 137 -7.20 11.59 10.65
N GLN A 138 -7.63 10.35 10.38
CA GLN A 138 -9.01 10.08 9.95
C GLN A 138 -9.81 9.31 11.01
N ILE A 139 -11.02 9.79 11.30
CA ILE A 139 -11.87 9.32 12.42
C ILE A 139 -12.80 8.16 12.01
N ASN A 140 -13.07 7.99 10.71
CA ASN A 140 -14.10 7.05 10.21
C ASN A 140 -13.62 6.10 9.10
N ARG A 141 -12.52 6.42 8.44
CA ARG A 141 -11.98 5.69 7.28
C ARG A 141 -10.46 5.77 7.39
N CYS A 142 -9.74 4.72 7.04
CA CYS A 142 -8.33 4.78 6.73
C CYS A 142 -8.19 4.64 5.22
N VAL A 143 -7.27 5.38 4.62
CA VAL A 143 -6.88 5.18 3.22
C VAL A 143 -5.37 5.20 3.20
N GLU A 144 -4.81 4.18 2.59
CA GLU A 144 -3.39 4.15 2.24
C GLU A 144 -3.23 3.94 0.75
N GLU A 145 -2.25 4.63 0.19
CA GLU A 145 -1.81 4.45 -1.18
C GLU A 145 -0.45 3.74 -1.17
N LEU A 146 -0.23 2.84 -2.12
CA LEU A 146 0.95 2.01 -2.26
C LEU A 146 1.43 2.03 -3.70
N TYR A 147 2.73 1.87 -3.90
CA TYR A 147 3.28 1.54 -5.21
C TYR A 147 3.46 0.02 -5.30
N CYS A 148 2.88 -0.61 -6.31
CA CYS A 148 2.95 -2.05 -6.51
C CYS A 148 3.41 -2.37 -7.93
N LYS A 149 4.40 -3.27 -8.04
CA LYS A 149 4.67 -3.95 -9.31
C LYS A 149 3.50 -4.87 -9.67
N ASP A 150 3.12 -5.68 -8.69
CA ASP A 150 2.08 -6.69 -8.74
C ASP A 150 1.59 -6.95 -7.30
N PRO A 151 0.54 -7.75 -7.09
CA PRO A 151 -0.01 -7.97 -5.75
C PRO A 151 0.96 -8.60 -4.72
N SER A 152 2.10 -9.17 -5.14
CA SER A 152 3.10 -9.77 -4.25
C SER A 152 4.20 -8.80 -3.82
N THR A 153 4.41 -7.72 -4.59
CA THR A 153 5.51 -6.77 -4.36
C THR A 153 4.98 -5.34 -4.42
N CYS A 154 4.78 -4.77 -3.24
CA CYS A 154 4.33 -3.42 -2.97
C CYS A 154 5.27 -2.69 -2.00
N THR A 155 5.20 -1.36 -2.04
CA THR A 155 5.97 -0.41 -1.24
C THR A 155 5.06 0.74 -0.82
N LEU A 156 5.51 1.54 0.14
CA LEU A 156 4.79 2.74 0.59
C LEU A 156 4.71 3.78 -0.54
N LEU A 157 3.66 4.61 -0.54
CA LEU A 157 3.58 5.74 -1.47
C LEU A 157 4.81 6.65 -1.32
N GLY A 158 5.37 7.03 -2.46
CA GLY A 158 6.60 7.82 -2.57
C GLY A 158 7.81 6.96 -2.98
N PHE A 159 7.75 5.64 -2.80
CA PHE A 159 8.88 4.73 -3.03
C PHE A 159 8.64 3.83 -4.24
N GLY A 160 8.69 4.41 -5.44
CA GLY A 160 8.38 3.72 -6.71
C GLY A 160 9.55 2.92 -7.29
N ASN A 161 10.75 3.14 -6.77
CA ASN A 161 11.97 2.44 -7.21
C ASN A 161 12.39 1.40 -6.16
N VAL A 162 13.14 0.37 -6.55
CA VAL A 162 13.64 -0.69 -5.66
C VAL A 162 15.04 -1.09 -6.06
N ARG A 163 16.02 -0.96 -5.16
CA ARG A 163 17.39 -1.43 -5.37
C ARG A 163 17.69 -2.57 -4.40
N GLU A 164 18.06 -3.75 -4.91
CA GLU A 164 18.38 -4.93 -4.08
C GLU A 164 17.27 -5.30 -3.07
N GLY A 165 16.01 -5.07 -3.46
CA GLY A 165 14.84 -5.32 -2.60
C GLY A 165 14.50 -4.20 -1.60
N LEU A 166 15.26 -3.11 -1.58
CA LEU A 166 15.04 -1.94 -0.74
C LEU A 166 14.38 -0.82 -1.56
N PRO A 167 13.12 -0.45 -1.27
CA PRO A 167 12.43 0.64 -1.95
C PRO A 167 13.10 1.98 -1.70
N TYR A 168 13.09 2.88 -2.68
CA TYR A 168 13.60 4.24 -2.54
C TYR A 168 12.78 5.25 -3.34
N ASP A 169 13.00 6.52 -3.06
CA ASP A 169 12.22 7.64 -3.61
C ASP A 169 12.05 7.50 -5.14
N ARG A 170 10.80 7.58 -5.60
CA ARG A 170 10.41 7.45 -7.00
C ARG A 170 11.01 8.56 -7.87
N ASP A 171 11.25 9.73 -7.29
CA ASP A 171 11.71 10.91 -8.02
C ASP A 171 13.23 10.84 -8.28
N LEU A 172 13.92 9.85 -7.68
CA LEU A 172 15.30 9.53 -7.99
C LEU A 172 15.40 8.72 -9.29
N ASN A 173 16.48 8.97 -10.04
CA ASN A 173 16.67 8.30 -11.32
C ASN A 173 17.06 6.83 -11.12
N CYS A 174 16.38 5.94 -11.84
CA CYS A 174 16.83 4.56 -12.01
C CYS A 174 18.03 4.50 -12.97
N ARG A 175 18.93 3.56 -12.71
CA ARG A 175 20.12 3.28 -13.52
C ARG A 175 19.95 2.02 -14.35
N THR A 176 19.20 1.06 -13.83
CA THR A 176 18.97 -0.25 -14.45
C THR A 176 17.50 -0.65 -14.31
N ASP A 177 17.04 -1.57 -15.16
CA ASP A 177 15.68 -2.10 -15.09
C ASP A 177 15.39 -2.78 -13.75
N ASP A 178 16.40 -3.42 -13.15
CA ASP A 178 16.31 -4.07 -11.84
C ASP A 178 16.12 -3.08 -10.68
N GLU A 179 16.39 -1.79 -10.91
CA GLU A 179 16.12 -0.71 -9.95
C GLU A 179 14.66 -0.24 -9.96
N CYS A 180 13.85 -0.74 -10.91
CA CYS A 180 12.46 -0.37 -11.06
C CYS A 180 11.53 -1.49 -10.59
N LEU A 181 10.51 -1.14 -9.78
CA LEU A 181 9.44 -2.09 -9.47
C LEU A 181 8.82 -2.69 -10.74
N SER A 182 8.56 -1.85 -11.73
CA SER A 182 8.04 -2.28 -13.03
C SER A 182 8.99 -3.14 -13.86
N GLY A 183 10.29 -3.16 -13.54
CA GLY A 183 11.32 -3.77 -14.38
C GLY A 183 11.64 -2.97 -15.64
N VAL A 184 11.24 -1.68 -15.72
CA VAL A 184 11.49 -0.84 -16.89
C VAL A 184 12.04 0.52 -16.46
N CYS A 185 13.35 0.70 -16.66
CA CYS A 185 14.04 1.96 -16.47
C CYS A 185 14.19 2.73 -17.78
N SER A 186 13.46 3.83 -17.92
CA SER A 186 13.51 4.67 -19.11
C SER A 186 14.72 5.60 -19.08
N THR A 187 15.84 5.15 -19.62
CA THR A 187 17.07 5.93 -19.76
C THR A 187 16.94 7.15 -20.68
N SER A 188 15.98 7.13 -21.60
CA SER A 188 15.71 8.24 -22.54
C SER A 188 15.16 9.52 -21.89
N ALA A 189 14.78 9.48 -20.62
CA ALA A 189 14.29 10.62 -19.84
C ALA A 189 15.16 10.93 -18.61
N GLY A 190 16.42 10.51 -18.59
CA GLY A 190 17.30 10.66 -17.43
C GLY A 190 17.25 9.50 -16.44
N GLY A 191 16.52 8.43 -16.76
CA GLY A 191 16.37 7.23 -15.92
C GLY A 191 15.14 7.29 -15.04
N VAL A 192 13.95 7.08 -15.60
CA VAL A 192 12.69 7.09 -14.83
C VAL A 192 12.03 5.73 -14.90
N CYS A 193 11.62 5.16 -13.76
CA CYS A 193 10.86 3.92 -13.74
C CYS A 193 9.47 4.14 -14.36
N LYS A 194 9.17 3.40 -15.42
CA LYS A 194 7.88 3.47 -16.13
C LYS A 194 6.90 2.44 -15.60
N ASP A 195 5.61 2.58 -15.88
CA ASP A 195 4.61 1.53 -15.69
C ASP A 195 4.52 0.98 -14.25
N THR A 196 4.77 1.82 -13.25
CA THR A 196 4.50 1.47 -11.85
C THR A 196 2.99 1.47 -11.60
N GLY A 197 2.47 0.36 -11.08
CA GLY A 197 1.08 0.29 -10.65
C GLY A 197 0.90 1.05 -9.35
N GLU A 198 -0.09 1.93 -9.29
CA GLU A 198 -0.56 2.47 -8.01
C GLU A 198 -1.61 1.54 -7.43
N ALA A 199 -1.65 1.38 -6.11
CA ALA A 199 -2.69 0.66 -5.40
C ALA A 199 -3.21 1.47 -4.23
N ALA A 200 -4.49 1.30 -3.90
CA ALA A 200 -5.11 1.99 -2.78
C ALA A 200 -5.81 0.96 -1.89
N ILE A 201 -5.44 0.96 -0.61
CA ILE A 201 -6.13 0.21 0.42
C ILE A 201 -7.00 1.19 1.20
N THR A 202 -8.30 1.08 0.99
CA THR A 202 -9.26 1.77 1.86
C THR A 202 -9.69 0.81 2.95
N ALA A 203 -9.78 1.33 4.19
CA ALA A 203 -10.52 0.65 5.22
C ALA A 203 -11.55 1.46 6.02
N ASP A 204 -12.77 0.95 6.13
CA ASP A 204 -13.94 1.62 6.75
C ASP A 204 -14.22 0.95 8.10
N LEU A 205 -14.22 1.75 9.17
CA LEU A 205 -14.39 1.29 10.55
C LEU A 205 -15.77 0.65 10.80
N LYS A 206 -16.78 0.96 9.97
CA LYS A 206 -18.16 0.49 10.14
C LYS A 206 -18.51 -0.75 9.31
N ASP A 207 -18.01 -0.82 8.07
CA ASP A 207 -18.52 -1.77 7.06
C ASP A 207 -17.54 -2.85 6.57
N LYS A 208 -16.36 -3.03 7.20
CA LYS A 208 -15.34 -4.03 6.77
C LYS A 208 -15.04 -3.94 5.27
N SER A 209 -14.54 -2.78 4.90
CA SER A 209 -13.98 -2.36 3.60
C SER A 209 -13.17 -3.32 2.73
N GLU A 210 -13.14 -2.94 1.44
CA GLU A 210 -12.60 -3.58 0.25
C GLU A 210 -11.37 -2.83 -0.35
N TYR A 211 -10.59 -3.48 -1.23
CA TYR A 211 -9.24 -3.11 -1.71
C TYR A 211 -9.12 -3.07 -3.26
N GLY A 212 -8.16 -2.32 -3.84
CA GLY A 212 -7.92 -2.32 -5.29
C GLY A 212 -6.64 -1.65 -5.83
N MET A 213 -6.16 -2.04 -7.03
CA MET A 213 -5.06 -1.35 -7.76
C MET A 213 -5.58 -0.35 -8.81
N TYR A 214 -4.93 0.80 -8.96
CA TYR A 214 -5.29 1.99 -9.76
C TYR A 214 -4.88 1.89 -11.24
N ASN A 215 -3.82 1.16 -11.62
CA ASN A 215 -3.29 1.14 -13.01
C ASN A 215 -2.80 -0.25 -13.46
N GLY A 216 -3.62 -1.28 -13.27
CA GLY A 216 -3.29 -2.67 -13.61
C GLY A 216 -4.17 -3.70 -12.90
N GLY A 217 -4.92 -3.22 -11.90
CA GLY A 217 -6.19 -3.77 -11.44
C GLY A 217 -6.16 -4.50 -10.08
N LYS A 218 -7.05 -4.11 -9.16
CA LYS A 218 -7.73 -5.10 -8.30
C LYS A 218 -9.10 -4.60 -7.88
N CYS A 219 -10.03 -5.54 -7.86
CA CYS A 219 -11.44 -5.32 -7.63
C CYS A 219 -11.87 -5.82 -6.27
N THR A 220 -12.99 -5.25 -5.89
CA THR A 220 -13.70 -5.29 -4.62
C THR A 220 -14.88 -6.28 -4.61
N ARG A 221 -15.31 -6.71 -5.81
CA ARG A 221 -16.19 -7.84 -6.17
C ARG A 221 -15.89 -8.32 -7.60
N ASP A 222 -16.18 -9.59 -7.87
CA ASP A 222 -15.81 -10.35 -9.08
C ASP A 222 -16.17 -9.70 -10.45
N GLU A 223 -17.18 -8.84 -10.54
CA GLU A 223 -17.76 -8.40 -11.82
C GLU A 223 -17.34 -6.99 -12.26
N ASP A 224 -16.88 -6.13 -11.33
CA ASP A 224 -16.67 -4.68 -11.52
C ASP A 224 -15.23 -4.29 -11.93
N CYS A 225 -14.44 -5.23 -12.42
CA CYS A 225 -13.20 -4.93 -13.17
C CYS A 225 -13.48 -4.51 -14.63
N TYR A 226 -14.75 -4.32 -15.01
CA TYR A 226 -15.14 -4.12 -16.41
C TYR A 226 -16.05 -2.92 -16.63
N ALA A 227 -15.44 -1.82 -17.05
CA ALA A 227 -15.65 -1.29 -18.40
C ALA A 227 -14.26 -0.93 -18.95
N ASP A 228 -13.90 -1.46 -20.12
CA ASP A 228 -12.60 -1.27 -20.80
C ASP A 228 -11.32 -1.75 -20.07
N GLY A 229 -11.43 -2.52 -18.98
CA GLY A 229 -10.30 -3.22 -18.34
C GLY A 229 -9.44 -2.38 -17.39
N GLN A 230 -9.95 -1.26 -16.87
CA GLN A 230 -9.26 -0.41 -15.88
C GLN A 230 -10.06 -0.29 -14.58
N CYS A 231 -9.38 -0.44 -13.43
CA CYS A 231 -9.98 -0.27 -12.11
C CYS A 231 -10.06 1.23 -11.76
N LEU A 232 -11.27 1.75 -11.63
CA LEU A 232 -11.51 3.12 -11.17
C LEU A 232 -11.71 3.17 -9.65
N VAL A 233 -11.13 4.18 -9.02
CA VAL A 233 -11.23 4.47 -7.57
C VAL A 233 -12.68 4.46 -7.10
N GLY A 234 -13.07 3.51 -6.25
CA GLY A 234 -14.43 3.50 -5.71
C GLY A 234 -14.71 2.42 -4.68
N LYS A 235 -15.52 2.79 -3.67
CA LYS A 235 -16.21 1.83 -2.79
C LYS A 235 -16.88 0.80 -3.65
N CYS A 236 -16.77 -0.46 -3.27
CA CYS A 236 -17.75 -1.38 -3.78
C CYS A 236 -18.60 -1.88 -2.62
N TYR A 237 -19.71 -2.41 -3.06
CA TYR A 237 -20.75 -2.87 -2.18
C TYR A 237 -20.66 -4.38 -2.27
N SER A 238 -20.98 -5.15 -1.24
CA SER A 238 -21.29 -6.56 -1.49
C SER A 238 -22.46 -6.66 -2.47
N ALA A 239 -22.45 -7.62 -3.39
CA ALA A 239 -23.61 -7.92 -4.22
C ALA A 239 -24.62 -8.59 -3.29
N GLY A 240 -25.27 -7.77 -2.46
CA GLY A 240 -26.57 -8.16 -1.93
C GLY A 240 -27.37 -8.50 -3.15
N ARG A 241 -27.66 -9.80 -3.35
CA ARG A 241 -28.57 -10.31 -4.37
C ARG A 241 -29.87 -9.54 -4.27
N LYS A 242 -29.94 -8.39 -4.93
CA LYS A 242 -31.19 -7.83 -5.39
C LYS A 242 -31.50 -8.68 -6.60
N THR A 243 -32.08 -9.86 -6.36
CA THR A 243 -33.05 -10.38 -7.32
C THR A 243 -33.90 -9.18 -7.68
N PRO A 244 -33.87 -8.67 -8.93
CA PRO A 244 -34.51 -7.42 -9.22
C PRO A 244 -35.96 -7.64 -8.83
N VAL A 245 -36.48 -6.87 -7.87
CA VAL A 245 -37.89 -6.97 -7.49
C VAL A 245 -38.74 -6.86 -8.75
N LEU A 246 -38.26 -6.10 -9.73
CA LEU A 246 -38.76 -6.05 -11.10
C LEU A 246 -38.82 -7.42 -11.81
N PHE A 247 -37.77 -8.25 -11.73
CA PHE A 247 -37.74 -9.58 -12.34
C PHE A 247 -38.73 -10.54 -11.67
N ILE A 248 -38.80 -10.52 -10.32
CA ILE A 248 -39.81 -11.31 -9.59
C ILE A 248 -41.22 -10.84 -9.95
N LEU A 249 -41.44 -9.52 -10.03
CA LEU A 249 -42.73 -8.94 -10.45
C LEU A 249 -43.07 -9.34 -11.89
N ILE A 250 -42.12 -9.33 -12.82
CA ILE A 250 -42.32 -9.77 -14.21
C ILE A 250 -42.70 -11.26 -14.25
N CYS A 251 -41.98 -12.12 -13.53
CA CYS A 251 -42.30 -13.56 -13.48
C CYS A 251 -43.71 -13.81 -12.92
N VAL A 252 -44.08 -13.12 -11.82
CA VAL A 252 -45.42 -13.22 -11.24
C VAL A 252 -46.49 -12.74 -12.23
N LEU A 253 -46.25 -11.63 -12.92
CA LEU A 253 -47.19 -11.07 -13.89
C LEU A 253 -47.40 -11.99 -15.10
N VAL A 254 -46.34 -12.63 -15.60
CA VAL A 254 -46.42 -13.63 -16.68
C VAL A 254 -47.26 -14.85 -16.25
N VAL A 255 -47.07 -15.35 -15.03
CA VAL A 255 -47.85 -16.47 -14.49
C VAL A 255 -49.33 -16.11 -14.37
N ILE A 256 -49.65 -14.90 -13.89
CA ILE A 256 -51.04 -14.41 -13.79
C ILE A 256 -51.68 -14.31 -15.18
N LEU A 257 -50.98 -13.74 -16.16
CA LEU A 257 -51.48 -13.62 -17.53
C LEU A 257 -51.72 -14.99 -18.18
N ALA A 258 -50.83 -15.95 -17.97
CA ALA A 258 -50.99 -17.32 -18.47
C ALA A 258 -52.20 -18.02 -17.83
N ALA A 259 -52.40 -17.86 -16.52
CA ALA A 259 -53.56 -18.41 -15.81
C ALA A 259 -54.89 -17.80 -16.31
N LEU A 260 -54.92 -16.49 -16.53
CA LEU A 260 -56.09 -15.80 -17.09
C LEU A 260 -56.37 -16.26 -18.53
N ALA A 261 -55.35 -16.42 -19.36
CA ALA A 261 -55.49 -16.94 -20.72
C ALA A 261 -56.06 -18.36 -20.73
N LEU A 262 -55.55 -19.25 -19.87
CA LEU A 262 -56.05 -20.62 -19.71
C LEU A 262 -57.51 -20.64 -19.23
N CYS A 263 -57.87 -19.78 -18.27
CA CYS A 263 -59.25 -19.64 -17.81
C CYS A 263 -60.19 -19.14 -18.91
N CYS A 264 -59.77 -18.14 -19.69
CA CYS A 264 -60.52 -17.63 -20.84
C CYS A 264 -60.71 -18.69 -21.93
N CYS A 265 -59.65 -19.44 -22.27
CA CYS A 265 -59.72 -20.54 -23.23
C CYS A 265 -60.65 -21.67 -22.76
N ARG A 266 -60.57 -22.08 -21.48
CA ARG A 266 -61.51 -23.05 -20.90
C ARG A 266 -62.95 -22.56 -20.92
N ARG A 267 -63.19 -21.29 -20.59
CA ARG A 267 -64.54 -20.69 -20.60
C ARG A 267 -65.12 -20.60 -22.01
N ARG A 268 -64.29 -20.28 -23.01
CA ARG A 268 -64.69 -20.24 -24.42
C ARG A 268 -65.00 -21.64 -24.96
N ARG A 269 -64.17 -22.64 -24.63
CA ARG A 269 -64.42 -24.04 -25.00
C ARG A 269 -65.75 -24.55 -24.43
N ARG A 270 -66.04 -24.30 -23.14
CA ARG A 270 -67.33 -24.67 -22.53
C ARG A 270 -68.56 -23.95 -23.12
N ARG A 271 -68.38 -22.78 -23.75
CA ARG A 271 -69.48 -22.11 -24.48
C ARG A 271 -69.71 -22.75 -25.85
N ASN A 272 -68.65 -23.15 -26.54
CA ASN A 272 -68.75 -23.82 -27.84
C ASN A 272 -69.30 -25.25 -27.72
N GLU A 273 -69.13 -25.92 -26.57
CA GLU A 273 -69.73 -27.24 -26.31
C GLU A 273 -71.23 -27.17 -25.94
N LYS A 274 -71.80 -25.96 -25.76
CA LYS A 274 -73.22 -25.73 -25.40
C LYS A 274 -74.07 -25.16 -26.56
N ASN A 275 -73.46 -24.85 -27.69
CA ASN A 275 -74.11 -24.45 -28.94
C ASN A 275 -73.96 -25.57 -29.96
#